data_AF-A0A2N6A1H8-F1
#
_entry.id   AF-A0A2N6A1H8-F1
#
_cell.length_a   1.000
_cell.length_b   1.000
_cell.length_c   1.000
_cell.angle_alpha   90.00
_cell.angle_beta   90.00
_cell.angle_gamma   90.00
#
_symmetry.space_group_name_H-M   'P 1'
#
loop_
_entity.id
_entity.type
_entity.pdbx_description
1 polymer ?
#
loop_
_entity_poly.entity_id
_entity_poly.type
_entity_poly.pdbx_seq_one_letter_code
_entity_poly.pdbx_strand_id
1 'polypeptide(L)'
;MFNILYIGLFTILGWGIILFVLSISKNLGRFYFVILHYFLDIFIFGFLFFIYYKYLVKFSSFTTMAIAMIWLIVFEFIFWKFIYKGDLWFLNWVDWIVPAFLVASTIYFVYYLK
;
A
#
# COMPACT_ATOMS: atom_id res chain seq x y z
N MET A 1 -5.42 -17.70 11.08
CA MET A 1 -5.56 -17.87 9.62
C MET A 1 -6.40 -16.76 8.98
N PHE A 2 -7.68 -16.56 9.37
CA PHE A 2 -8.53 -15.49 8.82
C PHE A 2 -7.95 -14.07 8.88
N ASN A 3 -7.24 -13.70 9.96
CA ASN A 3 -6.61 -12.38 10.06
C ASN A 3 -5.53 -12.12 9.02
N ILE A 4 -4.77 -13.14 8.63
CA ILE A 4 -3.73 -13.00 7.60
C ILE A 4 -4.38 -12.69 6.25
N LEU A 5 -5.52 -13.34 5.97
CA LEU A 5 -6.31 -13.10 4.77
C LEU A 5 -6.95 -11.70 4.78
N TYR A 6 -7.47 -11.25 5.92
CA TYR A 6 -7.99 -9.88 6.04
C TYR A 6 -6.90 -8.83 5.82
N ILE A 7 -5.70 -9.02 6.39
CA ILE A 7 -4.57 -8.11 6.13
C ILE A 7 -4.23 -8.10 4.64
N GLY A 8 -4.18 -9.27 4.00
CA GLY A 8 -3.95 -9.36 2.55
C GLY A 8 -5.04 -8.66 1.73
N LEU A 9 -6.31 -8.84 2.08
CA LEU A 9 -7.46 -8.17 1.46
C LEU A 9 -7.39 -6.65 1.59
N PHE A 10 -7.09 -6.14 2.78
CA PHE A 10 -6.95 -4.69 2.99
C PHE A 10 -5.73 -4.14 2.24
N THR A 11 -4.64 -4.91 2.17
CA THR A 11 -3.44 -4.54 1.42
C THR A 11 -3.73 -4.44 -0.08
N ILE A 12 -4.32 -5.47 -0.69
CA ILE A 12 -4.64 -5.45 -2.13
C ILE A 12 -5.69 -4.41 -2.47
N LEU A 13 -6.67 -4.18 -1.58
CA LEU A 13 -7.67 -3.13 -1.75
C LEU A 13 -7.01 -1.76 -1.75
N GLY A 14 -6.19 -1.46 -0.75
CA GLY A 14 -5.49 -0.17 -0.65
C GLY A 14 -4.58 0.08 -1.85
N TRP A 15 -3.72 -0.90 -2.15
CA TRP A 15 -2.82 -0.85 -3.28
C TRP A 15 -3.56 -0.72 -4.63
N GLY A 16 -4.66 -1.46 -4.83
CA GLY A 16 -5.49 -1.37 -6.02
C GLY A 16 -6.15 0.00 -6.21
N ILE A 17 -6.64 0.62 -5.13
CA ILE A 17 -7.19 1.99 -5.17
C ILE A 17 -6.08 2.99 -5.55
N ILE A 18 -4.90 2.88 -4.94
CA ILE A 18 -3.75 3.75 -5.24
C ILE A 18 -3.40 3.65 -6.73
N LEU A 19 -3.22 2.43 -7.25
CA LEU A 19 -2.90 2.22 -8.67
C LEU A 19 -3.98 2.78 -9.60
N PHE A 20 -5.25 2.62 -9.25
CA PHE A 20 -6.34 3.18 -10.05
C PHE A 20 -6.24 4.72 -10.11
N VAL A 21 -6.05 5.38 -8.96
CA VAL A 21 -5.92 6.84 -8.89
C VAL A 21 -4.67 7.32 -9.63
N LEU A 22 -3.54 6.63 -9.50
CA LEU A 22 -2.31 6.98 -10.22
C LEU A 22 -2.46 6.79 -11.73
N SER A 23 -3.17 5.76 -12.18
CA SER A 23 -3.41 5.49 -13.60
C SER A 23 -4.18 6.62 -14.29
N ILE A 24 -5.22 7.16 -13.64
CA ILE A 24 -5.97 8.31 -14.17
C ILE A 24 -5.20 9.64 -14.01
N SER A 25 -4.22 9.68 -13.11
CA SER A 25 -3.41 10.88 -12.81
C SER A 25 -2.07 10.91 -13.55
N LYS A 26 -1.83 9.99 -14.50
CA LYS A 26 -0.55 9.82 -15.21
C LYS A 26 -0.06 11.04 -16.00
N ASN A 27 -0.96 11.98 -16.30
CA ASN A 27 -0.63 13.20 -17.05
C ASN A 27 -0.18 14.36 -16.14
N LEU A 28 -0.16 14.17 -14.81
CA LEU A 28 0.34 15.17 -13.87
C LEU A 28 1.85 15.38 -14.05
N GLY A 29 2.31 16.60 -13.80
CA GLY A 29 3.74 16.87 -13.68
C GLY A 29 4.37 15.99 -12.59
N ARG A 30 5.61 15.55 -12.82
CA ARG A 30 6.30 14.56 -11.98
C ARG A 30 6.25 14.87 -10.48
N PHE A 31 6.46 16.13 -10.11
CA PHE A 31 6.41 16.58 -8.72
C PHE A 31 5.05 16.32 -8.07
N TYR A 32 3.95 16.74 -8.72
CA TYR A 32 2.59 16.53 -8.23
C TYR A 32 2.20 15.06 -8.21
N PHE A 33 2.65 14.27 -9.19
CA PHE A 33 2.42 12.84 -9.23
C PHE A 33 3.03 12.12 -8.02
N VAL A 34 4.27 12.46 -7.66
CA VAL A 34 4.95 11.88 -6.49
C VAL A 34 4.27 12.29 -5.18
N ILE A 35 3.92 13.57 -5.01
CA ILE A 35 3.19 14.04 -3.83
C ILE A 35 1.85 13.32 -3.70
N LEU A 36 1.11 13.18 -4.80
CA LEU A 36 -0.16 12.46 -4.82
C LEU A 36 0.04 11.00 -4.40
N HIS A 37 1.06 10.32 -4.92
CA HIS A 37 1.36 8.94 -4.53
C HIS A 37 1.57 8.81 -3.01
N TYR A 38 2.46 9.62 -2.43
CA TYR A 38 2.75 9.57 -1.00
C TYR A 38 1.53 9.90 -0.14
N PHE A 39 0.73 10.88 -0.58
CA PHE A 39 -0.51 11.22 0.09
C PHE A 39 -1.51 10.04 0.08
N LEU A 40 -1.64 9.37 -1.07
CA LEU A 40 -2.52 8.21 -1.21
C LEU A 40 -2.03 7.03 -0.36
N ASP A 41 -0.72 6.74 -0.33
CA ASP A 41 -0.14 5.69 0.52
C ASP A 41 -0.53 5.91 1.98
N ILE A 42 -0.30 7.10 2.51
CA ILE A 42 -0.60 7.42 3.91
C ILE A 42 -2.11 7.39 4.16
N PHE A 43 -2.90 8.06 3.32
CA PHE A 43 -4.33 8.24 3.59
C PHE A 43 -5.13 6.94 3.41
N ILE A 44 -4.89 6.20 2.32
CA ILE A 44 -5.63 4.98 2.02
C ILE A 44 -5.24 3.87 2.97
N PHE A 45 -3.94 3.58 3.13
CA PHE A 45 -3.53 2.55 4.09
C PHE A 45 -3.85 2.96 5.51
N GLY A 46 -3.73 4.25 5.84
CA GLY A 46 -4.09 4.75 7.16
C GLY A 46 -5.56 4.51 7.48
N PHE A 47 -6.47 4.88 6.57
CA PHE A 47 -7.90 4.67 6.74
C PHE A 47 -8.28 3.18 6.79
N LEU A 48 -7.78 2.39 5.84
CA LEU A 48 -8.09 0.96 5.77
C LEU A 48 -7.57 0.21 7.00
N PHE A 49 -6.30 0.43 7.38
CA PHE A 49 -5.76 -0.23 8.55
C PHE A 49 -6.32 0.34 9.85
N PHE A 50 -6.79 1.58 9.91
CA PHE A 50 -7.57 2.08 11.04
C PHE A 50 -8.85 1.25 11.25
N ILE A 51 -9.61 1.01 10.18
CA ILE A 51 -10.81 0.15 10.23
C ILE A 51 -10.44 -1.27 10.65
N TYR A 52 -9.41 -1.85 10.05
CA TYR A 52 -8.90 -3.16 10.45
C TYR A 52 -8.56 -3.17 11.95
N TYR A 53 -7.86 -2.14 12.42
CA TYR A 53 -7.41 -2.06 13.79
C TYR A 53 -8.57 -1.91 14.80
N LYS A 54 -9.60 -1.17 14.40
CA LYS A 54 -10.78 -0.89 15.22
C LYS A 54 -11.73 -2.08 15.35
N TYR A 55 -11.89 -2.88 14.30
CA TYR A 55 -12.96 -3.90 14.25
C TYR A 55 -12.47 -5.35 14.17
N LEU A 56 -11.24 -5.60 13.71
CA LEU A 56 -10.80 -6.96 13.33
C LEU A 56 -9.54 -7.44 14.09
N VAL A 57 -8.97 -6.65 15.00
CA VAL A 57 -7.64 -6.92 15.57
C VAL A 57 -7.54 -8.16 16.42
N LYS A 58 -6.50 -8.94 16.11
CA LYS A 58 -5.93 -9.93 17.03
C LYS A 58 -4.40 -9.93 17.07
N PHE A 59 -3.72 -9.11 16.26
CA PHE A 59 -2.26 -9.08 16.15
C PHE A 59 -1.67 -7.74 16.57
N SER A 60 -0.37 -7.75 16.92
CA SER A 60 0.40 -6.54 17.22
C SER A 60 0.62 -5.71 15.95
N SER A 61 0.89 -4.42 16.12
CA SER A 61 1.23 -3.50 15.01
C SER A 61 2.36 -4.05 14.14
N PHE A 62 3.42 -4.57 14.76
CA PHE A 62 4.55 -5.15 14.05
C PHE A 62 4.15 -6.35 13.19
N THR A 63 3.39 -7.30 13.74
CA THR A 63 2.96 -8.48 13.01
C THR A 63 2.02 -8.12 11.85
N THR A 64 1.09 -7.19 12.07
CA THR A 64 0.19 -6.72 11.01
C THR A 64 0.95 -6.03 9.89
N MET A 65 1.88 -5.13 10.22
CA MET A 65 2.74 -4.45 9.25
C MET A 65 3.58 -5.46 8.45
N ALA A 66 4.26 -6.39 9.12
CA ALA A 66 5.10 -7.38 8.45
C ALA A 66 4.30 -8.25 7.46
N ILE A 67 3.11 -8.70 7.86
CA ILE A 67 2.22 -9.47 6.98
C ILE A 67 1.75 -8.63 5.79
N ALA A 68 1.38 -7.36 6.01
CA ALA A 68 0.97 -6.47 4.93
C ALA A 68 2.10 -6.24 3.92
N MET A 69 3.34 -6.04 4.39
CA MET A 69 4.50 -5.88 3.51
C MET A 69 4.80 -7.14 2.69
N ILE A 70 4.67 -8.33 3.29
CA ILE A 70 4.80 -9.60 2.55
C ILE A 70 3.74 -9.68 1.44
N TRP A 71 2.49 -9.35 1.76
CA TRP A 71 1.41 -9.34 0.76
C TRP A 71 1.67 -8.32 -0.35
N LEU A 72 2.13 -7.12 -0.01
CA LEU A 72 2.44 -6.07 -0.98
C LEU A 72 3.52 -6.54 -1.97
N ILE A 73 4.61 -7.13 -1.47
CA ILE A 73 5.68 -7.72 -2.29
C ILE A 73 5.12 -8.84 -3.20
N VAL A 74 4.27 -9.72 -2.66
CA VAL A 74 3.65 -10.81 -3.44
C VAL A 74 2.78 -10.24 -4.57
N PHE A 75 1.93 -9.26 -4.28
CA PHE A 75 1.06 -8.66 -5.29
C PHE A 75 1.83 -7.91 -6.35
N GLU A 76 2.88 -7.19 -5.96
CA GLU A 76 3.75 -6.54 -6.92
C GLU A 76 4.46 -7.54 -7.80
N PHE A 77 5.05 -8.60 -7.25
CA PHE A 77 5.70 -9.63 -8.06
C PHE A 77 4.73 -10.24 -9.09
N ILE A 78 3.48 -10.50 -8.68
CA ILE A 78 2.42 -10.98 -9.58
C ILE A 78 2.13 -9.93 -10.66
N PHE A 79 1.87 -8.68 -10.31
CA PHE A 79 1.54 -7.64 -11.29
C PHE A 79 2.70 -7.32 -12.24
N TRP A 80 3.92 -7.25 -11.73
CA TRP A 80 5.15 -7.10 -12.53
C TRP A 80 5.30 -8.22 -13.55
N LYS A 81 5.06 -9.47 -13.15
CA LYS A 81 5.22 -10.62 -14.03
C LYS A 81 4.10 -10.74 -15.08
N PHE A 82 2.86 -10.42 -14.71
CA PHE A 82 1.69 -10.77 -15.53
C PHE A 82 0.99 -9.59 -16.20
N ILE A 83 1.02 -8.40 -15.59
CA ILE A 83 0.24 -7.23 -16.04
C ILE A 83 1.15 -6.18 -16.66
N TYR A 84 2.33 -5.98 -16.10
CA TYR A 84 3.29 -5.00 -16.56
C TYR A 84 4.16 -5.55 -17.70
N LYS A 85 3.57 -5.70 -18.89
CA LYS A 85 4.30 -5.96 -20.14
C LYS A 85 4.56 -4.64 -20.88
N GLY A 86 5.49 -3.79 -20.41
CA GLY A 86 5.85 -2.52 -21.07
C GLY A 86 6.53 -1.46 -20.19
N ASP A 87 6.65 -0.24 -20.73
CA ASP A 87 7.35 0.95 -20.19
C ASP A 87 6.73 1.51 -18.89
N LEU A 88 6.94 0.84 -17.75
CA LEU A 88 6.81 1.48 -16.44
C LEU A 88 8.13 2.14 -16.03
N TRP A 89 8.74 2.88 -16.97
CA TRP A 89 9.93 3.71 -16.71
C TRP A 89 9.69 4.84 -15.70
N PHE A 90 8.45 5.05 -15.23
CA PHE A 90 8.12 6.09 -14.27
C PHE A 90 8.14 5.67 -12.80
N LEU A 91 8.38 4.38 -12.49
CA LEU A 91 8.57 3.88 -11.12
C LEU A 91 10.01 3.38 -10.99
N ASN A 92 10.93 4.28 -10.68
CA ASN A 92 12.29 3.92 -10.27
C ASN A 92 12.24 3.17 -8.93
N TRP A 93 13.32 2.45 -8.58
CA TRP A 93 13.46 1.82 -7.27
C TRP A 93 13.15 2.76 -6.09
N VAL A 94 13.45 4.05 -6.23
CA VAL A 94 13.13 5.08 -5.21
C VAL A 94 11.62 5.33 -5.09
N ASP A 95 10.90 5.29 -6.20
CA ASP A 95 9.43 5.43 -6.24
C ASP A 95 8.71 4.20 -5.69
N TRP A 96 9.47 3.17 -5.32
CA TRP A 96 8.98 1.98 -4.67
C TRP A 96 9.33 1.95 -3.18
N ILE A 97 10.60 2.19 -2.85
CA ILE A 97 11.10 2.12 -1.46
C ILE A 97 10.41 3.16 -0.57
N VAL A 98 10.23 4.40 -1.05
CA VAL A 98 9.61 5.46 -0.23
C VAL A 98 8.13 5.15 0.04
N PRO A 99 7.29 4.82 -0.96
CA PRO A 99 5.93 4.34 -0.73
C PRO A 99 5.85 3.13 0.21
N ALA A 100 6.69 2.11 0.00
CA ALA A 100 6.72 0.93 0.86
C ALA A 100 7.02 1.30 2.33
N PHE A 101 7.97 2.22 2.55
CA PHE A 101 8.26 2.74 3.88
C PHE A 101 7.08 3.53 4.47
N LEU A 102 6.46 4.42 3.70
CA LEU A 102 5.29 5.19 4.13
C LEU A 102 4.12 4.28 4.50
N VAL A 103 3.83 3.26 3.71
CA VAL A 103 2.81 2.25 3.99
C VAL A 103 3.15 1.50 5.27
N ALA A 104 4.38 0.98 5.41
CA ALA A 104 4.81 0.26 6.61
C ALA A 104 4.69 1.11 7.88
N SER A 105 5.20 2.35 7.85
CA SER A 105 5.13 3.29 8.96
C SER A 105 3.68 3.66 9.28
N THR A 106 2.84 3.88 8.27
CA THR A 106 1.42 4.22 8.46
C THR A 106 0.66 3.08 9.13
N ILE A 107 0.81 1.84 8.64
CA ILE A 107 0.19 0.66 9.24
C ILE A 107 0.66 0.47 10.68
N TYR A 108 1.94 0.73 10.95
CA TYR A 108 2.46 0.64 12.32
C TYR A 108 1.88 1.74 13.22
N PHE A 109 1.86 2.98 12.76
CA PHE A 109 1.45 4.16 13.53
C PHE A 109 -0.04 4.15 13.86
N VAL A 110 -0.89 3.80 12.90
CA VAL A 110 -2.35 3.85 13.06
C VAL A 110 -2.86 2.88 14.14
N TYR A 111 -2.11 1.83 14.45
CA TYR A 111 -2.39 0.97 15.59
C TYR A 111 -2.48 1.74 16.93
N TYR A 112 -1.73 2.84 17.08
CA TYR A 112 -1.71 3.66 18.30
C TYR A 112 -2.81 4.73 18.32
N LEU A 113 -3.56 4.88 17.23
CA LEU A 113 -4.68 5.83 17.12
C LEU A 113 -6.06 5.17 17.30
N LYS A 114 -6.10 3.84 17.39
CA LYS A 114 -7.32 3.02 17.34
C LYS A 114 -8.18 3.10 18.61
#